data_AF-A0A2C1K831-F1
#
_entry.id   AF-A0A2C1K831-F1
#
_cell.length_a   1.000
_cell.length_b   1.000
_cell.length_c   1.000
_cell.angle_alpha   90.00
_cell.angle_beta   90.00
_cell.angle_gamma   90.00
#
_symmetry.space_group_name_H-M   'P 1'
#
loop_
_entity.id
_entity.type
_entity.pdbx_description
1 polymer ?
#
loop_
_entity_poly.entity_id
_entity_poly.type
_entity_poly.pdbx_seq_one_letter_code
_entity_poly.pdbx_strand_id
1 'polypeptide(L)'
;MKVKVIAKKADHLRTTVFYLNQDEPKAQQLYMAILKNEKIDILTIYNSKTNQYEEVTSIFPLTFLSFLTQQILVQLNTGFPHDSYKEFIG
;
A
#
# COMPACT_ATOMS: atom_id res chain seq x y z
N MET A 1 2.95 11.97 -6.44
CA MET A 1 3.08 10.51 -6.32
C MET A 1 1.94 9.84 -7.06
N LYS A 2 2.23 8.94 -8.00
CA LYS A 2 1.25 8.11 -8.69
C LYS A 2 1.14 6.76 -8.00
N VAL A 3 0.01 6.50 -7.34
CA VAL A 3 -0.25 5.26 -6.61
C VAL A 3 -1.24 4.41 -7.39
N LYS A 4 -1.01 3.10 -7.45
CA LYS A 4 -2.00 2.12 -7.92
C LYS A 4 -2.11 1.00 -6.90
N VAL A 5 -3.19 0.95 -6.15
CA VAL A 5 -3.46 -0.18 -5.26
C VAL A 5 -3.84 -1.40 -6.09
N ILE A 6 -3.33 -2.55 -5.70
CA ILE A 6 -3.42 -3.81 -6.45
C ILE A 6 -4.10 -4.93 -5.65
N ALA A 7 -4.05 -4.86 -4.32
CA ALA A 7 -4.76 -5.80 -3.45
C ALA A 7 -5.07 -5.15 -2.11
N LYS A 8 -6.09 -5.69 -1.43
CA LYS A 8 -6.40 -5.34 -0.05
C LYS A 8 -6.74 -6.58 0.77
N LYS A 9 -6.66 -6.48 2.08
CA LYS A 9 -7.19 -7.47 3.01
C LYS A 9 -7.71 -6.70 4.21
N ALA A 10 -9.01 -6.76 4.44
CA ALA A 10 -9.63 -6.10 5.58
C ALA A 10 -9.97 -7.13 6.66
N ASP A 11 -9.71 -6.77 7.91
CA ASP A 11 -10.23 -7.43 9.09
C ASP A 11 -11.00 -6.41 9.96
N HIS A 12 -11.48 -6.83 11.13
CA HIS A 12 -12.29 -5.97 12.01
C HIS A 12 -11.55 -4.76 12.58
N LEU A 13 -10.21 -4.72 12.51
CA LEU A 13 -9.38 -3.70 13.15
C LEU A 13 -8.50 -2.94 12.15
N ARG A 14 -8.16 -3.54 11.02
CA ARG A 14 -7.13 -3.06 10.10
C ARG A 14 -7.47 -3.37 8.65
N THR A 15 -6.98 -2.53 7.75
CA THR A 15 -6.96 -2.81 6.30
C THR A 15 -5.52 -2.86 5.82
N THR A 16 -5.06 -4.04 5.42
CA THR A 16 -3.79 -4.18 4.71
C THR A 16 -4.01 -3.86 3.24
N VAL A 17 -3.15 -3.03 2.66
CA VAL A 17 -3.22 -2.57 1.28
C VAL A 17 -1.88 -2.79 0.61
N PHE A 18 -1.86 -3.51 -0.50
CA PHE A 18 -0.71 -3.62 -1.39
C PHE A 18 -0.88 -2.65 -2.54
N TYR A 19 0.14 -1.86 -2.83
CA TYR A 19 0.08 -0.84 -3.87
C TYR A 19 1.42 -0.66 -4.58
N LEU A 20 1.34 -0.10 -5.78
CA LEU A 20 2.47 0.28 -6.59
C LEU A 20 2.70 1.79 -6.50
N ASN A 21 3.90 2.21 -6.12
CA ASN A 21 4.37 3.57 -6.37
C ASN A 21 4.93 3.63 -7.80
N GLN A 22 4.15 4.15 -8.73
CA GLN A 22 4.48 4.13 -10.17
C GLN A 22 5.61 5.11 -10.55
N ASP A 23 6.02 5.96 -9.62
CA ASP A 23 7.14 6.88 -9.82
C ASP A 23 8.51 6.19 -9.56
N GLU A 24 8.52 4.99 -8.97
CA GLU A 24 9.73 4.20 -8.71
C GLU A 24 10.09 3.24 -9.87
N PRO A 25 11.35 2.78 -9.99
CA PRO A 25 11.72 1.71 -10.92
C PRO A 25 10.90 0.44 -10.66
N LYS A 26 10.50 -0.28 -11.72
CA LYS A 26 9.58 -1.45 -11.65
C LYS A 26 9.89 -2.45 -10.52
N ALA A 27 11.17 -2.75 -10.29
CA ALA A 27 11.62 -3.69 -9.26
C ALA A 27 11.43 -3.19 -7.80
N GLN A 28 11.13 -1.91 -7.62
CA GLN A 28 11.01 -1.23 -6.33
C GLN A 28 9.61 -0.63 -6.13
N GLN A 29 8.67 -0.85 -7.06
CA GLN A 29 7.35 -0.22 -7.00
C GLN A 29 6.44 -0.79 -5.91
N LEU A 30 6.69 -2.01 -5.41
CA LEU A 30 5.76 -2.71 -4.53
C LEU A 30 5.88 -2.28 -3.07
N TYR A 31 4.79 -1.74 -2.54
CA TYR A 31 4.66 -1.27 -1.16
C TYR A 31 3.46 -1.95 -0.49
N MET A 32 3.51 -2.05 0.83
CA MET A 32 2.38 -2.48 1.65
C MET A 32 2.15 -1.45 2.77
N ALA A 33 0.89 -1.02 2.92
CA ALA A 33 0.44 -0.18 4.01
C ALA A 33 -0.61 -0.90 4.85
N ILE A 34 -0.57 -0.71 6.17
CA ILE A 34 -1.62 -1.14 7.09
C ILE A 34 -2.35 0.11 7.56
N LEU A 35 -3.64 0.18 7.25
CA LEU A 35 -4.53 1.24 7.69
C LEU A 35 -5.23 0.85 8.99
N LYS A 36 -5.25 1.75 9.96
CA LYS A 36 -6.04 1.68 11.19
C LYS A 36 -6.83 2.98 11.34
N ASN A 37 -8.15 2.88 11.49
CA ASN A 37 -9.04 4.05 11.53
C ASN A 37 -8.78 5.02 10.36
N GLU A 38 -8.71 4.48 9.14
CA GLU A 38 -8.45 5.23 7.90
C GLU A 38 -7.14 6.02 7.87
N LYS A 39 -6.15 5.66 8.69
CA LYS A 39 -4.81 6.25 8.69
C LYS A 39 -3.76 5.16 8.52
N ILE A 40 -2.68 5.46 7.81
CA ILE A 40 -1.52 4.57 7.75
C ILE A 40 -0.92 4.46 9.16
N ASP A 41 -0.97 3.26 9.71
CA ASP A 41 -0.35 2.85 10.97
C ASP A 41 1.05 2.30 10.69
N ILE A 42 1.19 1.49 9.65
CA ILE A 42 2.46 0.89 9.21
C ILE A 42 2.60 1.06 7.70
N LEU A 43 3.78 1.53 7.27
CA LEU A 43 4.19 1.57 5.88
C LEU A 43 5.44 0.70 5.70
N THR A 44 5.41 -0.17 4.69
CA THR A 44 6.53 -1.05 4.36
C THR A 44 6.89 -0.99 2.89
N ILE A 45 8.17 -1.20 2.60
CA ILE A 45 8.71 -1.35 1.24
C ILE A 45 9.29 -2.74 1.06
N TYR A 46 9.20 -3.28 -0.15
CA TYR A 46 9.92 -4.51 -0.48
C TYR A 46 11.38 -4.19 -0.81
N ASN A 47 12.30 -4.68 0.03
CA ASN A 47 13.74 -4.60 -0.21
C ASN A 47 14.20 -5.83 -1.01
N SER A 48 14.54 -5.59 -2.28
CA SER A 48 14.99 -6.65 -3.19
C SER A 48 16.37 -7.23 -2.87
N LYS A 49 17.20 -6.54 -2.08
CA LYS A 49 18.52 -7.05 -1.67
C LYS A 49 18.40 -8.08 -0.55
N THR A 50 17.50 -7.85 0.39
CA THR A 50 17.25 -8.74 1.53
C THR A 50 16.09 -9.70 1.29
N ASN A 51 15.33 -9.50 0.21
CA ASN A 51 14.10 -10.22 -0.11
C ASN A 51 13.07 -10.16 1.04
N GLN A 52 12.96 -9.00 1.69
CA GLN A 52 12.11 -8.79 2.86
C GLN A 52 11.34 -7.48 2.77
N TYR A 53 10.22 -7.39 3.50
CA TYR A 53 9.51 -6.14 3.71
C TYR A 53 10.12 -5.40 4.89
N GLU A 54 10.45 -4.14 4.69
CA GLU A 54 11.04 -3.26 5.72
C GLU A 54 10.06 -2.16 6.09
N GLU A 55 9.86 -1.96 7.40
CA GLU A 55 9.04 -0.85 7.89
C GLU A 55 9.77 0.47 7.75
N VAL A 56 9.11 1.44 7.10
CA VAL A 56 9.66 2.77 6.79
C VAL A 56 8.76 3.90 7.26
N THR A 57 7.73 3.60 8.05
CA THR A 57 6.70 4.56 8.51
C THR A 57 7.32 5.83 9.08
N SER A 58 8.30 5.69 9.98
CA SER A 58 8.94 6.79 10.70
C SER A 58 9.88 7.65 9.85
N ILE A 59 10.27 7.17 8.67
CA ILE A 59 11.16 7.90 7.75
C ILE A 59 10.39 9.01 7.03
N PHE A 60 9.08 8.83 6.84
CA PHE A 60 8.26 9.78 6.11
C PHE A 60 7.58 10.79 7.04
N PRO A 61 7.46 12.07 6.62
CA PRO A 61 6.72 13.05 7.38
C PRO A 61 5.22 12.72 7.40
N LEU A 62 4.53 13.11 8.48
CA LEU A 62 3.09 12.89 8.63
C LEU A 62 2.26 13.47 7.48
N THR A 63 2.70 14.57 6.87
CA THR A 63 2.05 15.18 5.70
C THR A 63 2.08 14.26 4.48
N PHE A 64 3.21 13.57 4.26
CA PHE A 64 3.33 12.56 3.21
C PHE A 64 2.42 11.37 3.49
N LEU A 65 2.43 10.84 4.71
CA LEU A 65 1.58 9.71 5.11
C LEU A 65 0.09 10.05 4.97
N SER A 66 -0.31 11.27 5.30
CA SER A 66 -1.68 11.77 5.15
C SER A 66 -2.08 11.86 3.67
N PHE A 67 -1.21 12.40 2.83
CA PHE A 67 -1.43 12.47 1.38
C PHE A 67 -1.55 11.08 0.75
N LEU A 68 -0.64 10.16 1.09
CA LEU A 68 -0.68 8.77 0.63
C LEU A 68 -1.96 8.06 1.07
N THR A 69 -2.36 8.26 2.32
CA THR A 69 -3.61 7.72 2.88
C THR A 69 -4.81 8.16 2.03
N GLN A 70 -4.92 9.45 1.71
CA GLN A 70 -6.01 9.96 0.88
C GLN A 70 -6.03 9.31 -0.52
N GLN A 71 -4.87 9.17 -1.16
CA GLN A 71 -4.75 8.52 -2.47
C GLN A 71 -5.21 7.06 -2.44
N ILE A 72 -4.83 6.31 -1.40
CA ILE A 72 -5.24 4.93 -1.19
C ILE A 72 -6.76 4.84 -0.94
N LEU A 73 -7.30 5.67 -0.04
CA LEU A 73 -8.71 5.66 0.32
C LEU A 73 -9.63 6.00 -0.85
N VAL A 74 -9.26 6.99 -1.67
CA VAL A 74 -10.02 7.33 -2.89
C VAL A 74 -10.20 6.09 -3.75
N GLN A 75 -9.11 5.38 -4.04
CA GLN A 75 -9.18 4.20 -4.90
C GLN A 75 -9.90 3.02 -4.22
N LEU A 76 -9.81 2.87 -2.88
CA LEU A 76 -10.57 1.88 -2.11
C LEU A 76 -12.08 2.12 -2.19
N ASN A 77 -12.50 3.38 -2.22
CA ASN A 77 -13.90 3.78 -2.21
C ASN A 77 -14.52 3.84 -3.62
N THR A 78 -13.73 4.11 -4.66
CA THR A 78 -14.22 4.12 -6.06
C THR A 78 -14.34 2.74 -6.69
N GLY A 79 -14.03 1.67 -5.93
CA GLY A 79 -14.00 0.30 -6.42
C GLY A 79 -12.71 0.05 -7.20
N PHE A 80 -11.82 -0.76 -6.62
CA PHE A 80 -10.81 -1.44 -7.44
C PHE A 80 -11.50 -2.45 -8.35
N PRO A 81 -11.09 -2.58 -9.62
CA PRO A 81 -11.65 -3.61 -10.48
C PRO A 81 -11.53 -4.97 -9.76
N HIS A 82 -12.69 -5.60 -9.58
CA HIS A 82 -12.91 -6.81 -8.77
C HIS A 82 -12.08 -8.02 -9.23
N ASP A 83 -11.39 -7.91 -10.37
CA ASP A 83 -10.71 -9.00 -11.09
C ASP A 83 -9.27 -9.27 -10.63
N SER A 84 -8.66 -8.44 -9.78
CA SER A 84 -7.24 -8.61 -9.39
C SER A 84 -6.97 -9.68 -8.31
N TYR A 85 -8.00 -10.36 -7.80
CA TYR A 85 -7.86 -11.36 -6.73
C TYR A 85 -7.41 -12.74 -7.20
N LYS A 86 -7.57 -13.10 -8.49
CA LYS A 86 -7.37 -14.49 -8.94
C LYS A 86 -5.94 -14.85 -9.35
N GLU A 87 -5.01 -13.91 -9.44
CA GLU A 87 -3.65 -14.20 -9.96
C GLU A 87 -2.55 -14.31 -8.90
N PHE A 88 -2.82 -14.01 -7.62
CA PHE A 88 -1.77 -13.99 -6.59
C PHE A 88 -1.85 -15.13 -5.57
N ILE A 89 -2.84 -16.01 -5.66
CA ILE A 89 -2.94 -17.19 -4.80
C ILE A 89 -3.41 -18.37 -5.65
N GLY A 90 -2.45 -19.15 -6.16
CA GLY A 90 -2.59 -20.56 -6.60
C GLY A 90 -3.70 -20.88 -7.59
#